data_AF-A0A349X8H9-F1
#
_entry.id   AF-A0A349X8H9-F1
#
_cell.length_a   1.000
_cell.length_b   1.000
_cell.length_c   1.000
_cell.angle_alpha   90.00
_cell.angle_beta   90.00
_cell.angle_gamma   90.00
#
_symmetry.space_group_name_H-M   'P 1'
#
loop_
_entity.id
_entity.type
_entity.pdbx_description
1 polymer ?
#
loop_
_entity_poly.entity_id
_entity_poly.type
_entity_poly.pdbx_seq_one_letter_code
_entity_poly.pdbx_strand_id
1 'polypeptide(L)' 'MKITRNNTRAVAVGRSTIGAGNPILVQSMCATRTQDIQATIDQTNTLHQRKAGV' A
#
# COMPACT_ATOMS: atom_id res chain seq x y z
N MET A 1 -9.22 -11.42 -20.90
CA MET A 1 -10.15 -12.10 -19.97
C MET A 1 -10.49 -11.13 -18.85
N LYS A 2 -11.77 -10.97 -18.49
CA LYS A 2 -12.20 -10.05 -17.40
C LYS A 2 -12.25 -10.84 -16.10
N ILE A 3 -11.43 -10.46 -15.11
CA ILE A 3 -11.41 -11.08 -13.80
C ILE A 3 -12.43 -10.38 -12.90
N THR A 4 -13.34 -11.14 -12.30
CA THR A 4 -14.27 -10.65 -11.28
C THR A 4 -13.63 -10.81 -9.90
N ARG A 5 -13.60 -9.73 -9.11
CA ARG A 5 -13.06 -9.78 -7.75
C ARG A 5 -14.01 -10.52 -6.80
N ASN A 6 -13.44 -11.23 -5.83
CA ASN A 6 -14.20 -11.83 -4.74
C ASN A 6 -14.94 -10.77 -3.93
N ASN A 7 -16.14 -11.12 -3.46
CA ASN A 7 -16.89 -10.26 -2.55
C ASN A 7 -16.26 -10.32 -1.15
N THR A 8 -15.57 -9.25 -0.75
CA THR A 8 -14.91 -9.15 0.56
C THR A 8 -15.43 -7.94 1.33
N ARG A 9 -15.35 -8.00 2.66
CA ARG A 9 -15.65 -6.87 3.54
C ARG A 9 -14.71 -5.67 3.26
N ALA A 10 -15.21 -4.45 3.43
CA ALA A 10 -14.42 -3.23 3.43
C ALA A 10 -13.58 -3.11 4.71
N VAL A 11 -12.28 -2.81 4.57
CA VAL A 11 -11.36 -2.60 5.68
C VAL A 11 -10.59 -1.30 5.48
N ALA A 12 -10.61 -0.43 6.48
CA ALA A 12 -9.86 0.82 6.47
C ALA A 12 -8.38 0.57 6.75
N VAL A 13 -7.50 1.24 6.01
CA VAL A 13 -6.06 1.26 6.21
C VAL A 13 -5.59 2.71 6.10
N GLY A 14 -5.41 3.36 7.25
CA GLY A 14 -5.20 4.80 7.32
C GLY A 14 -6.37 5.56 6.67
N ARG A 15 -6.09 6.26 5.56
CA ARG A 15 -7.09 7.03 4.78
C ARG A 15 -7.67 6.26 3.59
N SER A 16 -7.18 5.04 3.33
CA SER A 16 -7.58 4.20 2.21
C SER A 16 -8.54 3.09 2.68
N THR A 17 -9.27 2.48 1.75
CA THR A 17 -10.15 1.32 2.04
C THR A 17 -9.86 0.18 1.07
N ILE A 18 -9.72 -1.04 1.58
CA ILE A 18 -9.50 -2.27 0.81
C ILE A 18 -10.75 -3.15 0.87
N GLY A 19 -11.12 -3.77 -0.24
CA GLY A 19 -12.27 -4.68 -0.32
C GLY A 19 -13.57 -4.01 -0.76
N ALA A 20 -14.67 -4.76 -0.77
CA ALA A 20 -16.02 -4.29 -1.13
C ALA A 20 -16.10 -3.46 -2.44
N GLY A 21 -15.35 -3.86 -3.47
CA GLY A 21 -15.34 -3.17 -4.76
C GLY A 21 -14.50 -1.89 -4.83
N ASN A 22 -13.89 -1.42 -3.72
CA ASN A 22 -12.93 -0.31 -3.75
C ASN A 22 -11.73 -0.62 -4.67
N PRO A 23 -11.06 0.37 -5.28
CA PRO A 23 -9.89 0.16 -6.14
C PRO A 23 -8.81 -0.71 -5.49
N ILE A 24 -8.04 -1.43 -6.31
CA ILE A 24 -6.90 -2.22 -5.82
C ILE A 24 -5.83 -1.24 -5.33
N LEU A 25 -5.54 -1.28 -4.02
CA LEU A 25 -4.51 -0.45 -3.40
C LEU A 25 -3.13 -1.06 -3.70
N VAL A 26 -2.27 -0.30 -4.37
CA VAL A 26 -0.88 -0.71 -4.60
C VAL A 26 -0.10 -0.54 -3.30
N GLN A 27 0.61 -1.59 -2.89
CA GLN A 27 1.44 -1.61 -1.69
C GLN A 27 2.91 -1.85 -2.08
N SER A 28 3.84 -1.41 -1.23
CA SER A 28 5.27 -1.72 -1.36
C SER A 28 5.90 -2.03 -0.01
N MET A 29 7.21 -2.24 0.02
CA MET A 29 7.97 -2.58 1.22
C MET A 29 9.37 -1.96 1.17
N CYS A 30 9.83 -1.42 2.30
CA CYS A 30 11.21 -0.95 2.44
C CYS A 30 12.19 -2.14 2.46
N ALA A 31 13.37 -1.94 1.89
CA ALA A 31 14.48 -2.89 1.84
C ALA A 31 15.65 -2.46 2.75
N THR A 32 15.51 -1.34 3.47
CA THR A 32 16.43 -0.88 4.51
C THR A 32 16.29 -1.71 5.78
N ARG A 33 17.30 -1.65 6.67
CA ARG A 33 17.13 -2.13 8.04
C ARG A 33 16.18 -1.17 8.75
N THR A 34 15.09 -1.65 9.32
CA THR A 34 14.07 -0.79 9.94
C THR A 34 14.63 0.09 11.07
N GLN A 35 15.69 -0.34 11.74
CA GLN A 35 16.35 0.44 12.80
C GLN A 35 17.18 1.60 12.23
N ASP A 36 17.53 1.57 10.95
CA ASP A 36 18.08 2.73 10.24
C ASP A 36 16.90 3.65 9.87
N ILE A 37 16.60 4.55 10.80
CA ILE A 37 15.45 5.44 10.75
C ILE A 37 15.52 6.32 9.49
N GLN A 38 16.68 6.93 9.23
CA GLN A 38 16.82 7.89 8.14
C GLN A 38 16.66 7.19 6.78
N ALA A 39 17.36 6.08 6.57
CA ALA A 39 17.25 5.34 5.31
C ALA A 39 15.83 4.83 5.07
N THR A 40 15.14 4.39 6.13
CA THR A 40 13.76 3.88 6.03
C THR A 40 12.77 5.00 5.72
N ILE A 41 12.94 6.19 6.29
CA ILE A 41 12.12 7.38 5.96
C ILE A 41 12.30 7.75 4.49
N ASP A 42 13.55 7.83 4.02
CA ASP A 42 13.87 8.24 2.65
C ASP A 42 13.29 7.27 1.61
N GLN A 43 13.39 5.96 1.88
CA GLN A 43 12.78 4.95 1.03
C GLN A 43 11.25 5.00 1.07
N THR A 44 10.65 5.16 2.25
CA THR A 44 9.18 5.27 2.40
C THR A 44 8.63 6.43 1.56
N ASN A 45 9.26 7.61 1.66
CA ASN A 45 8.87 8.78 0.88
C ASN A 45 9.03 8.55 -0.63
N THR A 46 10.12 7.88 -1.04
CA THR A 46 10.34 7.52 -2.44
C THR A 46 9.25 6.59 -2.96
N LEU A 47 8.88 5.55 -2.20
CA LEU A 47 7.79 4.63 -2.57
C LEU A 47 6.45 5.34 -2.68
N HIS A 48 6.15 6.24 -1.74
CA HIS A 48 4.94 7.06 -1.78
C HIS A 48 4.89 7.97 -3.04
N GLN A 49 6.00 8.63 -3.38
CA GLN A 49 6.10 9.43 -4.61
C GLN A 49 5.87 8.58 -5.88
N ARG A 50 6.27 7.31 -5.85
CA ARG A 50 6.00 6.30 -6.89
C ARG A 50 4.61 5.66 -6.79
N LYS A 51 3.70 6.25 -6.02
CA LYS A 51 2.28 5.88 -5.88
C LYS A 51 2.00 4.59 -5.10
N ALA A 52 2.94 4.14 -4.26
CA ALA A 52 2.58 3.18 -3.21
C ALA A 52 1.58 3.85 -2.24
N GLY A 53 0.43 3.21 -2.05
CA GLY A 53 -0.65 3.68 -1.18
C GLY A 53 -0.57 3.15 0.25
N VAL A 54 0.32 2.19 0.49
CA VAL A 54 0.77 1.67 1.79
C VAL A 54 2.18 1.11 1.66
#